data_AF-B0Y464-F1
#
_entry.id   AF-B0Y464-F1
#
_cell.length_a   1.000
_cell.length_b   1.000
_cell.length_c   1.000
_cell.angle_alpha   90.00
_cell.angle_beta   90.00
_cell.angle_gamma   90.00
#
_symmetry.space_group_name_H-M   'P 1'
#
loop_
_entity.id
_entity.type
_entity.pdbx_description
1 polymer ?
#
loop_
_entity_poly.entity_id
_entity_poly.type
_entity_poly.pdbx_seq_one_letter_code
_entity_poly.pdbx_strand_id
1 'polypeptide(L)'
;MSFVTTSYLAFSLVIYAWCGKWIASPSLGSAGETVKRVAYGIALPGLIVSGALYVHVGAKYLFVRILRHSKHLQANTLVHWGTWLGCTISLSAISFLLASAIPIFTHQHYRRGSVGRLVIYGLHVGMILLGIFMTVGGTYGVVVQIMEAYRNGRIDQAFSCADNSGTVS
;
A
#
# COMPACT_ATOMS: atom_id res chain seq x y z
N MET A 1 -10.97 22.85 -12.40
CA MET A 1 -10.14 23.14 -11.21
C MET A 1 -10.83 24.05 -10.20
N SER A 2 -11.58 25.06 -10.63
CA SER A 2 -12.30 25.99 -9.73
C SER A 2 -13.20 25.29 -8.70
N PHE A 3 -13.96 24.25 -9.10
CA PHE A 3 -14.81 23.50 -8.16
C PHE A 3 -14.02 22.89 -6.98
N VAL A 4 -12.89 22.27 -7.27
CA VAL A 4 -12.02 21.63 -6.28
C VAL A 4 -11.40 22.69 -5.36
N THR A 5 -10.92 23.79 -5.93
CA THR A 5 -10.36 24.89 -5.15
C THR A 5 -11.41 25.52 -4.22
N THR A 6 -12.62 25.76 -4.72
CA THR A 6 -13.72 26.32 -3.93
C THR A 6 -14.14 25.37 -2.81
N SER A 7 -14.20 24.06 -3.05
CA SER A 7 -14.55 23.10 -2.00
C SER A 7 -13.49 23.04 -0.90
N TYR A 8 -12.20 22.98 -1.24
CA TYR A 8 -11.12 23.04 -0.25
C TYR A 8 -11.15 24.33 0.55
N LEU A 9 -11.36 25.47 -0.11
CA LEU A 9 -11.46 26.77 0.55
C LEU A 9 -12.65 26.82 1.51
N ALA A 10 -13.82 26.37 1.06
CA ALA A 10 -15.03 26.33 1.88
C ALA A 10 -14.86 25.44 3.12
N PHE A 11 -14.36 24.20 2.96
CA PHE A 11 -14.09 23.31 4.10
C PHE A 11 -13.08 23.90 5.07
N SER A 12 -11.99 24.49 4.56
CA SER A 12 -10.94 25.08 5.39
C SER A 12 -11.45 26.26 6.22
N LEU A 13 -12.25 27.15 5.63
CA LEU A 13 -12.83 28.30 6.32
C LEU A 13 -13.81 27.88 7.42
N VAL A 14 -14.71 26.93 7.13
CA VAL A 14 -15.67 26.41 8.11
C VAL A 14 -14.91 25.75 9.27
N ILE A 15 -13.97 24.88 8.96
CA ILE A 15 -13.18 24.19 9.97
C ILE A 15 -12.39 25.19 10.84
N TYR A 16 -11.79 26.21 10.24
CA TYR A 16 -11.03 27.22 10.99
C TYR A 16 -11.94 28.07 11.89
N ALA A 17 -13.14 28.44 11.41
CA ALA A 17 -14.10 29.22 12.20
C ALA A 17 -14.58 28.47 13.46
N TRP A 18 -14.78 27.15 13.37
CA TRP A 18 -15.35 26.35 14.47
C TRP A 18 -14.31 25.61 15.33
N CYS A 19 -13.21 25.15 14.75
CA CYS A 19 -12.15 24.42 15.49
C CYS A 19 -10.98 25.33 15.90
N GLY A 20 -10.84 26.50 15.27
CA GLY A 20 -9.77 27.45 15.57
C GLY A 20 -8.37 26.97 15.19
N LYS A 21 -7.36 27.65 15.73
CA LYS A 21 -5.94 27.41 15.44
C LYS A 21 -5.42 26.04 15.90
N TRP A 22 -6.05 25.43 16.91
CA TRP A 22 -5.57 24.21 17.57
C TRP A 22 -6.28 22.95 17.09
N ILE A 23 -6.53 22.86 15.79
CA ILE A 23 -7.20 21.69 15.21
C ILE A 23 -6.31 20.44 15.22
N ALA A 24 -6.92 19.28 15.44
CA ALA A 24 -6.23 18.00 15.31
C ALA A 24 -5.78 17.76 13.86
N SER A 25 -4.69 17.02 13.69
CA SER A 25 -4.27 16.51 12.38
C SER A 25 -4.42 14.98 12.38
N PRO A 26 -5.27 14.40 11.51
CA PRO A 26 -6.16 15.04 10.53
C PRO A 26 -7.35 15.81 11.17
N SER A 27 -7.88 16.81 10.47
CA SER A 27 -8.93 17.74 10.98
C SER A 27 -10.20 17.06 11.48
N LEU A 28 -10.55 15.91 10.91
CA LEU A 28 -11.66 15.06 11.34
C LEU A 28 -11.52 14.58 12.81
N GLY A 29 -10.31 14.58 13.36
CA GLY A 29 -10.03 14.25 14.76
C GLY A 29 -10.64 15.24 15.75
N SER A 30 -10.97 16.46 15.33
CA SER A 30 -11.67 17.46 16.15
C SER A 30 -13.19 17.33 16.15
N ALA A 31 -13.75 16.40 15.36
CA ALA A 31 -15.19 16.11 15.37
C ALA A 31 -15.61 15.22 16.56
N GLY A 32 -16.88 15.27 16.92
CA GLY A 32 -17.45 14.39 17.94
C GLY A 32 -17.27 12.90 17.62
N GLU A 33 -17.13 12.07 18.65
CA GLU A 33 -16.73 10.66 18.53
C GLU A 33 -17.61 9.84 17.56
N THR A 34 -18.93 10.03 17.63
CA THR A 34 -19.89 9.34 16.74
C THR A 34 -19.68 9.74 15.27
N VAL A 35 -19.54 11.03 15.00
CA VAL A 35 -19.37 11.56 13.63
C VAL A 35 -18.05 11.09 13.03
N LYS A 36 -16.96 11.13 13.80
CA LYS A 36 -15.63 10.67 13.39
C LYS A 36 -15.66 9.20 12.96
N ARG A 37 -16.29 8.31 13.74
CA ARG A 37 -16.37 6.88 13.42
C ARG A 37 -17.16 6.61 12.14
N VAL A 38 -18.32 7.24 11.97
CA VAL A 38 -19.15 7.10 10.76
C VAL A 38 -18.40 7.61 9.53
N ALA A 39 -17.78 8.79 9.63
CA ALA A 39 -17.02 9.37 8.54
C ALA A 39 -15.84 8.49 8.11
N TYR A 40 -15.06 7.93 9.06
CA TYR A 40 -14.00 6.98 8.74
C TYR A 40 -14.56 5.70 8.12
N GLY A 41 -15.70 5.19 8.60
CA GLY A 41 -16.36 4.03 8.01
C GLY A 41 -16.71 4.23 6.53
N ILE A 42 -17.25 5.38 6.17
CA ILE A 42 -17.57 5.73 4.77
C ILE A 42 -16.30 5.98 3.94
N ALA A 43 -15.28 6.58 4.54
CA ALA A 43 -14.02 6.89 3.84
C ALA A 43 -13.17 5.63 3.56
N LEU A 44 -13.24 4.60 4.40
CA LEU A 44 -12.39 3.41 4.33
C LEU A 44 -12.45 2.68 2.97
N PRO A 45 -13.64 2.37 2.40
CA PRO A 45 -13.72 1.79 1.06
C PRO A 45 -13.01 2.64 0.00
N GLY A 46 -13.23 3.96 0.03
CA GLY A 46 -12.59 4.90 -0.88
C GLY A 46 -11.06 4.91 -0.74
N LEU A 47 -10.55 4.86 0.49
CA LEU A 47 -9.12 4.80 0.78
C LEU A 47 -8.47 3.51 0.26
N ILE A 48 -9.13 2.37 0.47
CA ILE A 48 -8.63 1.05 0.00
C ILE A 48 -8.60 1.02 -1.53
N VAL A 49 -9.69 1.42 -2.19
CA VAL A 49 -9.79 1.44 -3.64
C VAL A 49 -8.79 2.41 -4.25
N SER A 50 -8.66 3.61 -3.68
CA SER A 50 -7.71 4.61 -4.17
C SER A 50 -6.26 4.11 -4.05
N GLY A 51 -5.89 3.51 -2.90
CA GLY A 51 -4.57 2.92 -2.72
C GLY A 51 -4.25 1.84 -3.76
N ALA A 52 -5.19 0.93 -4.00
CA ALA A 52 -5.05 -0.12 -5.01
C ALA A 52 -4.92 0.46 -6.43
N LEU A 53 -5.73 1.47 -6.78
CA LEU A 53 -5.68 2.13 -8.08
C LEU A 53 -4.33 2.82 -8.32
N TYR A 54 -3.80 3.55 -7.33
CA TYR A 54 -2.50 4.23 -7.49
C TYR A 54 -1.35 3.25 -7.69
N VAL A 55 -1.31 2.18 -6.89
CA VAL A 55 -0.32 1.11 -7.08
C VAL A 55 -0.47 0.47 -8.46
N HIS A 56 -1.70 0.15 -8.87
CA HIS A 56 -1.98 -0.49 -10.15
C HIS A 56 -1.57 0.38 -11.34
N VAL A 57 -1.95 1.66 -11.35
CA VAL A 57 -1.62 2.60 -12.43
C VAL A 57 -0.10 2.80 -12.51
N GLY A 58 0.56 2.97 -11.37
CA GLY A 58 2.02 3.08 -11.31
C GLY A 58 2.71 1.81 -11.82
N ALA A 59 2.25 0.64 -11.39
CA ALA A 59 2.78 -0.65 -11.82
C ALA A 59 2.57 -0.86 -13.32
N LYS A 60 1.40 -0.52 -13.85
CA LYS A 60 1.09 -0.64 -15.29
C LYS A 60 1.94 0.29 -16.13
N TYR A 61 2.21 1.51 -15.66
CA TYR A 61 3.10 2.44 -16.34
C TYR A 61 4.52 1.86 -16.49
N LEU A 62 5.10 1.38 -15.39
CA LEU A 62 6.41 0.72 -15.37
C LEU A 62 6.41 -0.55 -16.24
N PHE A 63 5.41 -1.39 -16.09
CA PHE A 63 5.25 -2.64 -16.83
C PHE A 63 5.24 -2.41 -18.35
N VAL A 64 4.43 -1.46 -18.84
CA VAL A 64 4.38 -1.13 -20.26
C VAL A 64 5.68 -0.51 -20.74
N ARG A 65 6.35 0.32 -19.93
CA ARG A 65 7.67 0.89 -20.25
C ARG A 65 8.74 -0.19 -20.44
N ILE A 66 8.77 -1.19 -19.55
CA ILE A 66 9.77 -2.26 -19.55
C ILE A 66 9.54 -3.22 -20.73
N LEU A 67 8.28 -3.59 -21.02
CA LEU A 67 7.96 -4.63 -22.00
C LEU A 67 7.49 -4.11 -23.37
N ARG A 68 7.46 -2.78 -23.61
CA ARG A 68 6.84 -2.11 -24.79
C ARG A 68 7.12 -2.74 -26.15
N HIS A 69 8.35 -3.21 -26.37
CA HIS A 69 8.80 -3.75 -27.66
C HIS A 69 9.00 -5.26 -27.65
N SER A 70 8.45 -5.95 -26.65
CA SER A 70 8.59 -7.38 -26.49
C SER A 70 7.27 -8.10 -26.70
N LYS A 71 7.32 -9.33 -27.24
CA LYS A 71 6.16 -10.23 -27.28
C LYS A 71 5.58 -10.50 -25.88
N HIS A 72 6.42 -10.41 -24.84
CA HIS A 72 6.06 -10.62 -23.44
C HIS A 72 5.05 -9.60 -22.89
N LEU A 73 4.81 -8.46 -23.56
CA LEU A 73 3.83 -7.47 -23.11
C LEU A 73 2.40 -8.02 -23.09
N GLN A 74 2.04 -8.83 -24.09
CA GLN A 74 0.72 -9.43 -24.25
C GLN A 74 0.76 -10.96 -24.29
N ALA A 75 1.92 -11.56 -24.54
CA ALA A 75 2.08 -13.00 -24.50
C ALA A 75 2.25 -13.50 -23.06
N ASN A 76 1.59 -14.63 -22.83
CA ASN A 76 1.58 -15.37 -21.61
C ASN A 76 2.94 -16.04 -21.37
N THR A 77 3.85 -15.32 -20.68
CA THR A 77 5.22 -15.77 -20.44
C THR A 77 5.67 -15.51 -19.00
N LEU A 78 6.62 -16.32 -18.48
CA LEU A 78 7.20 -16.10 -17.15
C LEU A 78 7.73 -14.67 -16.95
N VAL A 79 8.30 -14.07 -18.00
CA VAL A 79 8.79 -12.69 -18.01
C VAL A 79 7.64 -11.69 -17.81
N HIS A 80 6.47 -11.94 -18.38
CA HIS A 80 5.26 -11.12 -18.17
C HIS A 80 4.85 -11.11 -16.70
N TRP A 81 4.60 -12.29 -16.12
CA TRP A 81 4.18 -12.40 -14.71
C TRP A 81 5.25 -11.87 -13.76
N GLY A 82 6.51 -12.25 -13.97
CA GLY A 82 7.62 -11.80 -13.13
C GLY A 82 7.75 -10.28 -13.14
N THR A 83 7.66 -9.64 -14.31
CA THR A 83 7.72 -8.17 -14.41
C THR A 83 6.50 -7.51 -13.79
N TRP A 84 5.30 -8.06 -13.99
CA TRP A 84 4.06 -7.52 -13.43
C TRP A 84 4.02 -7.57 -11.90
N LEU A 85 4.26 -8.76 -11.34
CA LEU A 85 4.31 -8.98 -9.89
C LEU A 85 5.47 -8.19 -9.28
N GLY A 86 6.63 -8.19 -9.93
CA GLY A 86 7.79 -7.40 -9.50
C GLY A 86 7.48 -5.91 -9.38
N CYS A 87 6.87 -5.30 -10.42
CA CYS A 87 6.47 -3.89 -10.39
C CYS A 87 5.45 -3.59 -9.28
N THR A 88 4.43 -4.45 -9.15
CA THR A 88 3.35 -4.27 -8.17
C THR A 88 3.85 -4.39 -6.74
N ILE A 89 4.65 -5.42 -6.44
CA ILE A 89 5.23 -5.66 -5.11
C ILE A 89 6.21 -4.54 -4.76
N SER A 90 7.09 -4.15 -5.68
CA SER A 90 8.10 -3.12 -5.42
C SER A 90 7.45 -1.76 -5.11
N LEU A 91 6.45 -1.35 -5.88
CA LEU A 91 5.74 -0.10 -5.63
C LEU A 91 4.91 -0.16 -4.33
N SER A 92 4.32 -1.31 -4.03
CA SER A 92 3.61 -1.52 -2.76
C SER A 92 4.56 -1.46 -1.57
N ALA A 93 5.75 -2.04 -1.68
CA ALA A 93 6.80 -1.99 -0.68
C ALA A 93 7.21 -0.55 -0.39
N ILE A 94 7.52 0.22 -1.43
CA ILE A 94 7.90 1.64 -1.30
C ILE A 94 6.78 2.43 -0.63
N SER A 95 5.53 2.26 -1.08
CA SER A 95 4.36 2.92 -0.48
C SER A 95 4.20 2.58 1.01
N PHE A 96 4.33 1.30 1.36
CA PHE A 96 4.23 0.83 2.74
C PHE A 96 5.31 1.44 3.65
N LEU A 97 6.56 1.52 3.17
CA LEU A 97 7.67 2.13 3.91
C LEU A 97 7.45 3.61 4.15
N LEU A 98 7.01 4.34 3.12
CA LEU A 98 6.69 5.76 3.23
C LEU A 98 5.50 5.99 4.19
N ALA A 99 4.45 5.16 4.11
CA ALA A 99 3.30 5.24 5.01
C ALA A 99 3.70 5.00 6.48
N SER A 100 4.56 4.01 6.72
CA SER A 100 5.04 3.66 8.07
C SER A 100 5.98 4.71 8.66
N ALA A 101 6.59 5.57 7.83
CA ALA A 101 7.44 6.67 8.28
C ALA A 101 6.65 7.87 8.83
N ILE A 102 5.38 8.07 8.41
CA ILE A 102 4.58 9.24 8.78
C ILE A 102 4.46 9.42 10.31
N PRO A 103 4.14 8.38 11.11
CA PRO A 103 3.95 8.54 12.56
C PRO A 103 5.23 8.93 13.32
N ILE A 104 6.42 8.64 12.77
CA ILE A 104 7.71 8.99 13.38
C ILE A 104 7.88 10.51 13.46
N PHE A 105 7.46 11.24 12.43
CA PHE A 105 7.54 12.69 12.42
C PHE A 105 6.60 13.32 13.46
N THR A 106 5.40 12.77 13.64
CA THR A 106 4.42 13.26 14.62
C THR A 106 4.87 12.99 16.06
N HIS A 107 5.51 11.85 16.33
CA HIS A 107 5.87 11.41 17.68
C HIS A 107 7.37 11.48 17.96
N GLN A 108 8.14 12.27 17.22
CA GLN A 108 9.60 12.36 17.39
C GLN A 108 10.03 12.69 18.84
N HIS A 109 9.24 13.50 19.54
CA HIS A 109 9.50 13.89 20.92
C HIS A 109 9.29 12.74 21.94
N TYR A 110 8.63 11.64 21.56
CA TYR A 110 8.44 10.46 22.41
C TYR A 110 9.77 9.73 22.68
N ARG A 111 10.81 9.99 21.88
CA ARG A 111 12.18 9.48 22.08
C ARG A 111 12.81 9.89 23.41
N ARG A 112 12.38 11.02 23.98
CA ARG A 112 12.90 11.57 25.25
C ARG A 112 11.85 11.57 26.37
N GLY A 113 10.71 10.91 26.14
CA GLY A 113 9.61 10.85 27.10
C GLY A 113 9.76 9.75 28.15
N SER A 114 8.73 9.58 28.97
CA SER A 114 8.58 8.44 29.89
C SER A 114 8.67 7.10 29.14
N VAL A 115 9.05 6.03 29.85
CA VAL A 115 9.25 4.67 29.32
C VAL A 115 8.08 4.22 28.44
N GLY A 116 6.84 4.51 28.82
CA GLY A 116 5.67 4.16 28.00
C GLY A 116 5.64 4.83 26.61
N ARG A 117 6.06 6.10 26.52
CA ARG A 117 6.17 6.82 25.24
C ARG A 117 7.33 6.31 24.40
N LEU A 118 8.44 5.95 25.04
CA LEU A 118 9.59 5.34 24.38
C LEU A 118 9.23 3.97 23.78
N VAL A 119 8.46 3.15 24.49
CA VAL A 119 7.95 1.86 23.98
C VAL A 119 7.06 2.09 22.75
N ILE A 120 6.11 3.03 22.81
CA ILE A 120 5.24 3.34 21.65
C ILE A 120 6.07 3.78 20.45
N TYR A 121 7.06 4.65 20.64
CA TYR A 121 7.97 5.06 19.57
C TYR A 121 8.76 3.87 19.01
N GLY A 122 9.29 3.01 19.91
CA GLY A 122 9.99 1.79 19.55
C GLY A 122 9.13 0.81 18.74
N LEU A 123 7.85 0.66 19.08
CA LEU A 123 6.90 -0.16 18.32
C LEU A 123 6.68 0.37 16.90
N HIS A 124 6.61 1.69 16.69
CA HIS A 124 6.49 2.27 15.36
C HIS A 124 7.73 2.03 14.50
N VAL A 125 8.93 2.16 15.09
CA VAL A 125 10.18 1.77 14.43
C VAL A 125 10.20 0.26 14.14
N GLY A 126 9.72 -0.55 15.08
CA GLY A 126 9.56 -1.99 14.93
C GLY A 126 8.61 -2.37 13.80
N MET A 127 7.49 -1.66 13.62
CA MET A 127 6.58 -1.89 12.49
C MET A 127 7.23 -1.63 11.13
N ILE A 128 8.12 -0.63 11.02
CA ILE A 128 8.91 -0.40 9.81
C ILE A 128 9.83 -1.59 9.54
N LEU A 129 10.58 -2.03 10.55
CA LEU A 129 11.50 -3.17 10.42
C LEU A 129 10.76 -4.47 10.08
N LEU A 130 9.64 -4.73 10.76
CA LEU A 130 8.77 -5.87 10.49
C LEU A 130 8.19 -5.78 9.08
N GLY A 131 7.79 -4.60 8.63
CA GLY A 131 7.29 -4.38 7.28
C GLY A 131 8.34 -4.61 6.20
N ILE A 132 9.59 -4.15 6.41
CA ILE A 132 10.73 -4.47 5.54
C ILE A 132 10.92 -5.98 5.49
N PHE A 133 10.96 -6.63 6.66
CA PHE A 133 11.14 -8.08 6.78
C PHE A 133 10.03 -8.87 6.08
N MET A 134 8.77 -8.55 6.34
CA MET A 134 7.60 -9.20 5.72
C MET A 134 7.58 -8.98 4.22
N THR A 135 7.97 -7.80 3.75
CA THR A 135 7.98 -7.50 2.32
C THR A 135 9.09 -8.24 1.60
N VAL A 136 10.32 -8.21 2.13
CA VAL A 136 11.47 -8.90 1.53
C VAL A 136 11.35 -10.42 1.68
N GLY A 137 11.11 -10.90 2.89
CA GLY A 137 10.95 -12.31 3.22
C GLY A 137 9.72 -12.92 2.55
N GLY A 138 8.58 -12.22 2.55
CA GLY A 138 7.38 -12.65 1.86
C GLY A 138 7.57 -12.74 0.35
N THR A 139 8.22 -11.74 -0.26
CA THR A 139 8.51 -11.77 -1.71
C THR A 139 9.45 -12.92 -2.05
N TYR A 140 10.52 -13.10 -1.27
CA TYR A 140 11.45 -14.22 -1.46
C TYR A 140 10.75 -15.58 -1.32
N GLY A 141 9.93 -15.74 -0.27
CA GLY A 141 9.15 -16.96 -0.04
C GLY A 141 8.23 -17.29 -1.20
N VAL A 142 7.48 -16.30 -1.71
CA VAL A 142 6.61 -16.48 -2.89
C VAL A 142 7.42 -16.87 -4.12
N VAL A 143 8.56 -16.22 -4.39
CA VAL A 143 9.41 -16.54 -5.54
C VAL A 143 9.95 -17.97 -5.44
N VAL A 144 10.42 -18.39 -4.26
CA VAL A 144 10.90 -19.76 -4.03
C VAL A 144 9.77 -20.78 -4.19
N GLN A 145 8.59 -20.51 -3.63
CA GLN A 145 7.42 -21.39 -3.77
C GLN A 145 7.02 -21.56 -5.23
N ILE A 146 7.03 -20.48 -6.01
CA ILE A 146 6.74 -20.54 -7.44
C ILE A 146 7.81 -21.37 -8.18
N MET A 147 9.10 -21.10 -7.94
CA MET A 147 10.18 -21.87 -8.58
C MET A 147 10.13 -23.36 -8.23
N GLU A 148 9.85 -23.69 -6.97
CA GLU A 148 9.75 -25.07 -6.51
C GLU A 148 8.53 -25.78 -7.08
N ALA A 149 7.41 -25.08 -7.26
CA ALA A 149 6.22 -25.61 -7.92
C ALA A 149 6.49 -25.99 -9.39
N TYR A 150 7.25 -25.17 -10.13
CA TYR A 150 7.72 -25.51 -11.49
C TYR A 150 8.73 -26.67 -11.48
N ARG A 151 9.71 -26.66 -10.56
CA ARG A 151 10.74 -27.70 -10.49
C ARG A 151 10.15 -29.08 -10.19
N ASN A 152 9.16 -29.13 -9.31
CA ASN A 152 8.55 -30.37 -8.87
C ASN A 152 7.38 -30.81 -9.79
N GLY A 153 7.15 -30.10 -10.90
CA GLY A 153 6.09 -30.42 -11.87
C GLY A 153 4.67 -30.25 -11.33
N ARG A 154 4.47 -29.56 -10.20
CA ARG A 154 3.12 -29.27 -9.63
C ARG A 154 2.34 -28.26 -10.47
N ILE A 155 3.06 -27.42 -11.19
CA ILE A 155 2.52 -26.46 -12.14
C ILE A 155 3.29 -26.71 -13.43
N ASP A 156 2.56 -26.95 -14.51
CA ASP A 156 3.14 -27.04 -15.85
C ASP A 156 3.72 -25.68 -16.26
N GLN A 157 4.13 -25.47 -17.50
CA GLN A 157 4.73 -24.20 -17.91
C GLN A 157 3.79 -23.01 -17.68
N ALA A 158 4.38 -21.85 -17.40
CA ALA A 158 3.62 -20.64 -17.18
C ALA A 158 2.69 -20.42 -18.36
N PHE A 159 1.39 -20.43 -18.07
CA PHE A 159 0.34 -20.22 -19.05
C PHE A 159 0.21 -21.28 -20.16
N SER A 160 0.60 -22.51 -19.86
CA SER A 160 0.02 -23.67 -20.52
C SER A 160 -1.51 -23.65 -20.37
N CYS A 161 -2.22 -24.28 -21.31
CA CYS A 161 -3.64 -24.61 -21.10
C CYS A 161 -3.81 -25.74 -20.07
N ALA A 162 -2.76 -26.09 -19.31
CA ALA A 162 -2.81 -27.11 -18.30
C ALA A 162 -3.66 -26.64 -17.11
N ASP A 163 -4.54 -27.52 -16.67
CA ASP A 163 -5.37 -27.29 -15.50
C ASP A 163 -4.54 -27.47 -14.22
N ASN A 164 -4.35 -26.37 -13.49
CA ASN A 164 -3.64 -26.35 -12.20
C ASN A 164 -4.62 -26.14 -11.02
N SER A 165 -5.92 -26.41 -11.21
CA SER A 165 -6.96 -26.23 -10.19
C SER A 165 -7.00 -27.33 -9.13
N GLY A 166 -6.32 -28.47 -9.36
CA GLY A 166 -6.34 -29.63 -8.48
C GLY A 166 -7.66 -30.43 -8.52
N THR A 167 -8.49 -30.24 -9.55
CA THR A 167 -9.81 -30.88 -9.67
C THR A 167 -9.84 -32.11 -10.59
N VAL A 168 -8.80 -32.30 -11.40
CA VAL A 168 -8.58 -33.51 -12.20
C VAL A 168 -7.30 -34.20 -11.74
N SER A 169 -7.45 -35.38 -11.15
CA SER A 169 -6.37 -36.25 -10.65
C SER A 169 -5.96 -37.29 -11.70
#